data_AF-A0A2M7B2T2-F1
#
_entry.id   AF-A0A2M7B2T2-F1
#
_cell.length_a   1.000
_cell.length_b   1.000
_cell.length_c   1.000
_cell.angle_alpha   90.00
_cell.angle_beta   90.00
_cell.angle_gamma   90.00
#
_symmetry.space_group_name_H-M   'P 1'
#
loop_
_entity.id
_entity.type
_entity.pdbx_description
1 polymer ?
#
loop_
_entity_poly.entity_id
_entity_poly.type
_entity_poly.pdbx_seq_one_letter_code
_entity_poly.pdbx_strand_id
1 'polypeptide(L)'
;MLVEFLPWHRTWSHSYVLGLLLSLPVVLLTYLFHLKYWYLYGIISFLGFAIHITEDLTGHMGGSLLWPFIQKRYNGFCLARAGDPRVNFSVIFLAVTVILFNLDRFTVNVIHLKWYGYYSIFFLVPFIIYLFFAAHFDIKLQQKEGVASAEDVLKKYNISGQNAVDEIKEEEDTVE
;
A
#
# COMPACT_ATOMS: atom_id res chain seq x y z
N MET A 1 3.25 1.52 -26.15
CA MET A 1 2.07 2.08 -25.44
C MET A 1 2.08 1.59 -23.99
N LEU A 2 2.71 2.35 -23.09
CA LEU A 2 2.66 2.08 -21.64
C LEU A 2 1.19 2.16 -21.19
N VAL A 3 0.70 1.13 -20.49
CA VAL A 3 -0.60 1.20 -19.82
C VAL A 3 -0.47 2.23 -18.70
N GLU A 4 -0.76 3.49 -19.00
CA GLU A 4 -0.78 4.54 -18.00
C GLU A 4 -2.05 4.36 -17.15
N PHE A 5 -1.87 3.71 -16.02
CA PHE A 5 -2.92 3.53 -15.01
C PHE A 5 -3.53 4.91 -14.69
N LEU A 6 -4.86 5.02 -14.82
CA LEU A 6 -5.71 6.22 -14.64
C LEU A 6 -4.95 7.42 -14.03
N PRO A 7 -4.67 8.49 -14.80
CA PRO A 7 -3.80 9.59 -14.38
C PRO A 7 -4.22 10.18 -13.03
N TRP A 8 -5.53 10.27 -12.82
CA TRP A 8 -6.14 10.82 -11.62
C TRP A 8 -5.82 9.98 -10.36
N HIS A 9 -5.78 8.65 -10.49
CA HIS A 9 -5.57 7.72 -9.38
C HIS A 9 -4.17 7.85 -8.78
N ARG A 10 -3.15 8.17 -9.59
CA ARG A 10 -1.76 8.31 -9.11
C ARG A 10 -1.34 9.76 -8.86
N THR A 11 -2.26 10.72 -9.03
CA THR A 11 -1.96 12.15 -8.91
C THR A 11 -2.60 12.76 -7.67
N TRP A 12 -3.94 12.78 -7.59
CA TRP A 12 -4.62 13.46 -6.49
C TRP A 12 -5.16 12.51 -5.44
N SER A 13 -5.55 11.28 -5.80
CA SER A 13 -6.09 10.33 -4.81
C SER A 13 -5.04 9.77 -3.84
N HIS A 14 -3.75 9.92 -4.13
CA HIS A 14 -2.64 9.53 -3.24
C HIS A 14 -1.98 10.73 -2.55
N SER A 15 -2.80 11.66 -2.04
CA SER A 15 -2.36 12.85 -1.31
C SER A 15 -2.85 12.84 0.14
N TYR A 16 -1.95 13.17 1.08
CA TYR A 16 -2.33 13.36 2.49
C TYR A 16 -3.28 14.54 2.67
N VAL A 17 -3.16 15.57 1.83
CA VAL A 17 -4.07 16.73 1.87
C VAL A 17 -5.48 16.28 1.52
N LEU A 18 -5.64 15.44 0.48
CA LEU A 18 -6.94 14.89 0.15
C LEU A 18 -7.49 14.02 1.28
N GLY A 19 -6.66 13.15 1.86
CA GLY A 19 -7.06 12.34 3.01
C GLY A 19 -7.56 13.18 4.18
N LEU A 20 -6.88 14.29 4.47
CA LEU A 20 -7.29 15.22 5.51
C LEU A 20 -8.64 15.86 5.17
N LEU A 21 -8.82 16.33 3.93
CA LEU A 21 -10.09 16.91 3.47
C LEU A 21 -11.24 15.91 3.55
N LEU A 22 -11.02 14.65 3.16
CA LEU A 22 -12.01 13.57 3.25
C LEU A 22 -12.35 13.18 4.70
N SER A 23 -11.47 13.46 5.66
CA SER A 23 -11.74 13.25 7.08
C SER A 23 -12.67 14.31 7.68
N LEU A 24 -12.71 15.53 7.12
CA LEU A 24 -13.52 16.63 7.67
C LEU A 24 -15.03 16.34 7.68
N PRO A 25 -15.64 15.75 6.63
CA PRO A 25 -17.02 15.29 6.69
C PRO A 25 -17.28 14.29 7.83
N VAL A 26 -16.34 13.40 8.13
CA VAL A 26 -16.49 12.42 9.24
C VAL A 26 -16.51 13.16 10.57
N VAL A 27 -15.60 14.12 10.78
CA VAL A 27 -15.59 14.99 11.96
C VAL A 27 -16.91 15.74 12.10
N LEU A 28 -17.38 16.36 11.02
CA LEU A 28 -18.60 17.15 11.02
C LEU A 28 -19.84 16.29 11.36
N LEU A 29 -19.99 15.15 10.70
CA LEU A 29 -21.11 14.24 10.95
C LEU A 29 -21.09 13.75 12.41
N THR A 30 -19.95 13.24 12.88
CA THR A 30 -19.85 12.71 14.25
C THR A 30 -20.04 13.78 15.33
N TYR A 31 -19.66 15.03 15.04
CA TYR A 31 -19.97 16.19 15.87
C TYR A 31 -21.48 16.48 15.90
N LEU A 32 -22.14 16.52 14.73
CA LEU A 32 -23.59 16.76 14.61
C LEU A 32 -24.44 15.68 15.29
N PHE A 33 -23.98 14.43 15.30
CA PHE A 33 -24.62 13.32 16.01
C PHE A 33 -24.26 13.25 17.51
N HIS A 34 -23.54 14.25 18.04
CA HIS A 34 -23.13 14.33 19.44
C HIS A 34 -22.38 13.09 19.96
N LEU A 35 -21.59 12.44 19.09
CA LEU A 35 -20.80 11.27 19.49
C LEU A 35 -19.68 11.70 20.46
N LYS A 36 -19.49 10.90 21.52
CA LYS A 36 -18.38 11.09 22.45
C LYS A 36 -17.06 10.96 21.70
N TYR A 37 -16.15 11.91 21.90
CA TYR A 37 -14.86 11.99 21.19
C TYR A 37 -14.98 12.11 19.66
N TRP A 38 -15.96 12.87 19.15
CA TRP A 38 -16.18 13.13 17.71
C TRP A 38 -14.89 13.37 16.90
N TYR A 39 -13.94 14.12 17.42
CA TYR A 39 -12.68 14.43 16.74
C TYR A 39 -11.81 13.19 16.45
N LEU A 40 -11.87 12.17 17.31
CA LEU A 40 -11.08 10.94 17.12
C LEU A 40 -11.51 10.18 15.87
N TYR A 41 -12.80 10.19 15.51
CA TYR A 41 -13.30 9.51 14.32
C TYR A 41 -12.69 10.10 13.05
N GLY A 42 -12.54 11.42 12.97
CA GLY A 42 -11.84 12.08 11.88
C GLY A 42 -10.36 11.72 11.83
N ILE A 43 -9.69 11.75 12.98
CA ILE A 43 -8.27 11.39 13.07
C ILE A 43 -8.05 9.94 12.62
N ILE A 44 -8.88 9.00 13.09
CA ILE A 44 -8.80 7.58 12.71
C ILE A 44 -9.05 7.41 11.20
N SER A 45 -10.04 8.11 10.64
CA SER A 45 -10.33 8.10 9.21
C SER A 45 -9.14 8.61 8.39
N PHE A 46 -8.56 9.75 8.79
CA PHE A 46 -7.36 10.31 8.16
C PHE A 46 -6.18 9.35 8.26
N LEU A 47 -5.91 8.78 9.44
CA LEU A 47 -4.80 7.85 9.65
C LEU A 47 -4.95 6.58 8.82
N GLY A 48 -6.17 6.02 8.72
CA GLY A 48 -6.43 4.88 7.85
C GLY A 48 -6.10 5.17 6.40
N PHE A 49 -6.52 6.34 5.89
CA PHE A 49 -6.19 6.78 4.54
C PHE A 49 -4.70 7.08 4.35
N ALA A 50 -4.04 7.71 5.33
CA ALA A 50 -2.63 8.01 5.28
C ALA A 50 -1.76 6.74 5.30
N ILE A 51 -2.14 5.72 6.07
CA ILE A 51 -1.48 4.41 6.09
C ILE A 51 -1.58 3.76 4.70
N HIS A 52 -2.77 3.77 4.09
CA HIS A 52 -2.96 3.26 2.73
C HIS A 52 -2.03 3.93 1.72
N ILE A 53 -1.97 5.27 1.70
CA ILE A 53 -1.03 6.00 0.83
C ILE A 53 0.42 5.62 1.13
N THR A 54 0.79 5.56 2.40
CA THR A 54 2.16 5.25 2.82
C THR A 54 2.56 3.85 2.36
N GLU A 55 1.67 2.88 2.48
CA GLU A 55 1.86 1.52 2.01
C GLU A 55 2.10 1.49 0.49
N ASP A 56 1.31 2.22 -0.29
CA ASP A 56 1.46 2.27 -1.75
C ASP A 56 2.78 2.95 -2.22
N LEU A 57 3.37 3.82 -1.39
CA LEU A 57 4.71 4.37 -1.62
C LEU A 57 5.81 3.31 -1.40
N THR A 58 5.59 2.31 -0.55
CA THR A 58 6.56 1.21 -0.39
C THR A 58 6.59 0.31 -1.62
N GLY A 59 5.53 0.33 -2.44
CA GLY A 59 5.45 -0.42 -3.68
C GLY A 59 5.93 0.31 -4.93
N HIS A 60 5.41 -0.10 -6.09
CA HIS A 60 5.76 0.48 -7.39
C HIS A 60 4.86 1.66 -7.80
N MET A 61 3.75 1.91 -7.10
CA MET A 61 2.74 2.90 -7.50
C MET A 61 3.22 4.33 -7.29
N GLY A 62 3.84 4.64 -6.14
CA GLY A 62 4.24 6.02 -5.82
C GLY A 62 3.05 6.99 -5.79
N GLY A 63 3.31 8.30 -5.85
CA GLY A 63 2.24 9.31 -5.86
C GLY A 63 2.71 10.75 -5.67
N SER A 64 1.77 11.67 -5.50
CA SER A 64 2.04 13.05 -5.07
C SER A 64 1.45 13.30 -3.68
N LEU A 65 2.33 13.34 -2.67
CA LEU A 65 1.93 13.38 -1.26
C LEU A 65 1.22 14.66 -0.84
N LEU A 66 1.52 15.77 -1.51
CA LEU A 66 1.08 17.12 -1.14
C LEU A 66 0.25 17.79 -2.23
N TRP A 67 -0.36 17.01 -3.14
CA TRP A 67 -1.34 17.56 -4.09
C TRP A 67 -2.50 18.22 -3.30
N PRO A 68 -2.98 19.43 -3.63
CA PRO A 68 -2.71 20.18 -4.87
C PRO A 68 -1.54 21.16 -4.81
N PHE A 69 -0.88 21.35 -3.66
CA PHE A 69 0.22 22.30 -3.50
C PHE A 69 1.47 21.90 -4.28
N ILE A 70 1.78 20.60 -4.27
CA ILE A 70 2.86 20.01 -5.06
C ILE A 70 2.22 18.97 -5.97
N GLN A 71 2.33 19.17 -7.28
CA GLN A 71 1.79 18.25 -8.29
C GLN A 71 2.83 17.25 -8.79
N LYS A 72 4.10 17.45 -8.43
CA LYS A 72 5.20 16.56 -8.81
C LYS A 72 4.99 15.17 -8.22
N ARG A 73 5.02 14.17 -9.09
CA ARG A 73 4.92 12.75 -8.75
C ARG A 73 6.29 12.18 -8.37
N TYR A 74 6.28 11.29 -7.40
CA TYR A 74 7.43 10.47 -7.05
C TYR A 74 7.12 9.00 -7.26
N ASN A 75 8.12 8.25 -7.74
CA ASN A 75 8.04 6.79 -7.81
C ASN A 75 8.08 6.20 -6.39
N GLY A 76 7.42 5.06 -6.21
CA GLY A 76 7.52 4.32 -4.95
C GLY A 76 8.88 3.62 -4.80
N PHE A 77 9.19 3.18 -3.59
CA PHE A 77 10.47 2.59 -3.23
C PHE A 77 10.71 1.18 -3.80
N CYS A 78 9.70 0.57 -4.42
CA CYS A 78 9.79 -0.76 -5.02
C CYS A 78 10.24 -1.86 -4.03
N LEU A 79 10.00 -1.67 -2.73
CA LEU A 79 10.37 -2.60 -1.66
C LEU A 79 9.36 -3.74 -1.55
N ALA A 80 8.08 -3.43 -1.78
CA ALA A 80 6.97 -4.36 -1.64
C ALA A 80 6.23 -4.49 -2.96
N ARG A 81 6.08 -5.71 -3.48
CA ARG A 81 5.17 -5.97 -4.58
C ARG A 81 3.82 -6.36 -3.99
N ALA A 82 2.74 -5.68 -4.40
CA ALA A 82 1.39 -5.97 -3.92
C ALA A 82 0.94 -7.44 -4.15
N GLY A 83 1.57 -8.14 -5.09
CA GLY A 83 1.34 -9.56 -5.34
C GLY A 83 2.27 -10.51 -4.58
N ASP A 84 3.16 -10.02 -3.72
CA ASP A 84 4.02 -10.88 -2.89
C ASP A 84 3.24 -11.35 -1.65
N PRO A 85 2.84 -12.63 -1.57
CA PRO A 85 2.06 -13.13 -0.46
C PRO A 85 2.82 -13.04 0.87
N ARG A 86 4.16 -13.03 0.83
CA ARG A 86 4.99 -12.98 2.04
C ARG A 86 4.93 -11.61 2.69
N VAL A 87 5.09 -10.55 1.89
CA VAL A 87 4.99 -9.17 2.38
C VAL A 87 3.59 -8.90 2.90
N ASN A 88 2.57 -9.30 2.14
CA ASN A 88 1.17 -9.13 2.53
C ASN A 88 0.87 -9.85 3.86
N PHE A 89 1.25 -11.12 3.99
CA PHE A 89 1.08 -11.86 5.24
C PHE A 89 1.79 -11.17 6.39
N SER A 90 3.06 -10.78 6.21
CA SER A 90 3.87 -10.13 7.25
C SER A 90 3.20 -8.87 7.80
N VAL A 91 2.82 -7.96 6.90
CA VAL A 91 2.30 -6.64 7.27
C VAL A 91 0.90 -6.76 7.87
N ILE A 92 0.01 -7.52 7.23
CA ILE A 92 -1.38 -7.69 7.71
C ILE A 92 -1.39 -8.42 9.04
N PHE A 93 -0.63 -9.51 9.18
CA PHE A 93 -0.60 -10.30 10.41
C PHE A 93 0.04 -9.53 11.56
N LEU A 94 1.07 -8.71 11.29
CA LEU A 94 1.62 -7.79 12.28
C LEU A 94 0.58 -6.75 12.71
N ALA A 95 -0.13 -6.13 11.76
CA ALA A 95 -1.16 -5.13 12.06
C ALA A 95 -2.27 -5.69 12.94
N VAL A 96 -2.79 -6.89 12.61
CA VAL A 96 -3.78 -7.59 13.43
C VAL A 96 -3.22 -7.88 14.83
N THR A 97 -1.98 -8.36 14.92
CA THR A 97 -1.34 -8.65 16.21
C THR A 97 -1.20 -7.39 17.06
N VAL A 98 -0.84 -6.25 16.47
CA VAL A 98 -0.74 -4.96 17.16
C VAL A 98 -2.11 -4.47 17.63
N ILE A 99 -3.15 -4.59 16.80
CA ILE A 99 -4.52 -4.22 17.18
C ILE A 99 -4.98 -5.07 18.39
N LEU A 100 -4.81 -6.39 18.33
CA LEU A 100 -5.21 -7.30 19.40
C LEU A 100 -4.41 -7.05 20.69
N PHE A 101 -3.11 -6.77 20.59
CA PHE A 101 -2.28 -6.40 21.74
C PHE A 101 -2.79 -5.15 22.44
N ASN A 102 -3.11 -4.10 21.69
CA ASN A 102 -3.62 -2.85 22.25
C ASN A 102 -5.03 -3.03 22.82
N LEU A 103 -5.90 -3.77 22.13
CA LEU A 103 -7.25 -4.06 22.61
C LEU A 103 -7.22 -4.83 23.94
N ASP A 104 -6.39 -5.87 24.04
CA ASP A 104 -6.23 -6.61 25.29
C ASP A 104 -5.65 -5.70 26.38
N ARG A 105 -4.56 -4.98 26.11
CA ARG A 105 -3.88 -4.14 27.10
C ARG A 105 -4.78 -3.04 27.69
N PHE A 106 -5.62 -2.41 26.88
CA PHE A 106 -6.40 -1.24 27.30
C PHE A 106 -7.88 -1.53 27.60
N THR A 107 -8.40 -2.72 27.28
CA THR A 107 -9.82 -3.03 27.46
C THR A 107 -10.05 -4.29 28.29
N VAL A 108 -9.51 -5.44 27.88
CA VAL A 108 -9.91 -6.74 28.45
C VAL A 108 -8.91 -7.28 29.48
N ASN A 109 -7.61 -7.05 29.25
CA ASN A 109 -6.48 -7.47 30.09
C ASN A 109 -6.49 -8.97 30.43
N VAL A 110 -6.66 -9.82 29.41
CA VAL A 110 -6.68 -11.28 29.57
C VAL A 110 -5.27 -11.86 29.44
N ILE A 111 -4.45 -11.30 28.54
CA ILE A 111 -3.15 -11.87 28.20
C ILE A 111 -2.06 -11.20 29.02
N HIS A 112 -1.68 -11.87 30.10
CA HIS A 112 -0.69 -11.39 31.07
C HIS A 112 0.77 -11.62 30.62
N LEU A 113 1.06 -11.29 29.35
CA LEU A 113 2.41 -11.35 28.81
C LEU A 113 2.99 -9.93 28.70
N LYS A 114 4.29 -9.80 28.94
CA LYS A 114 4.99 -8.57 28.55
C LYS A 114 4.98 -8.45 27.02
N TRP A 115 5.09 -7.21 26.52
CA TRP A 115 5.01 -6.91 25.08
C TRP A 115 5.90 -7.83 24.23
N TYR A 116 7.15 -8.06 24.64
CA TYR A 116 8.08 -8.92 23.89
C TYR A 116 7.62 -10.38 23.85
N GLY A 117 7.07 -10.91 24.94
CA GLY A 117 6.55 -12.28 25.01
C GLY A 117 5.30 -12.45 24.14
N TYR A 118 4.43 -11.44 24.15
CA TYR A 118 3.26 -11.38 23.28
C TYR A 118 3.66 -11.41 21.80
N TYR A 119 4.51 -10.49 21.34
CA TYR A 119 4.92 -10.44 19.94
C TYR A 119 5.75 -11.66 19.51
N SER A 120 6.53 -12.25 20.42
CA SER A 120 7.24 -13.49 20.11
C SER A 120 6.28 -14.64 19.81
N ILE A 121 5.23 -14.81 20.62
CA ILE A 121 4.29 -15.93 20.48
C ILE A 121 3.28 -15.67 19.37
N PHE A 122 2.68 -14.48 19.32
CA PHE A 122 1.55 -14.18 18.44
C PHE A 122 1.96 -13.66 17.06
N PHE A 123 3.17 -13.12 16.90
CA PHE A 123 3.68 -12.69 15.60
C PHE A 123 4.85 -13.55 15.13
N LEU A 124 5.95 -13.58 15.89
CA LEU A 124 7.21 -14.16 15.43
C LEU A 124 7.09 -15.67 15.14
N VAL A 125 6.43 -16.43 16.02
CA VAL A 125 6.24 -17.87 15.83
C VAL A 125 5.39 -18.19 14.59
N PRO A 126 4.16 -17.67 14.42
CA PRO A 126 3.39 -17.88 13.18
C PRO A 126 4.10 -17.37 11.93
N PHE A 127 4.84 -16.26 12.04
CA PHE A 127 5.60 -15.71 10.93
C PHE A 127 6.73 -16.63 10.48
N ILE A 128 7.52 -17.17 11.41
CA ILE A 128 8.57 -18.14 11.12
C ILE A 128 7.97 -19.42 10.52
N ILE A 129 6.86 -19.91 11.08
CA ILE A 129 6.14 -21.07 10.54
C ILE A 129 5.72 -20.79 9.09
N TYR A 130 5.08 -19.65 8.84
CA TYR A 130 4.67 -19.25 7.50
C TYR A 130 5.86 -19.18 6.53
N LEU A 131 6.97 -18.56 6.92
CA LEU A 131 8.17 -18.48 6.07
C LEU A 131 8.75 -19.85 5.77
N PHE A 132 8.77 -20.75 6.76
CA PHE A 132 9.21 -22.13 6.58
C PHE A 132 8.34 -22.86 5.56
N PHE A 133 7.01 -22.77 5.68
CA PHE A 133 6.08 -23.33 4.70
C PHE A 133 6.25 -22.68 3.32
N ALA A 134 6.39 -21.35 3.25
CA ALA A 134 6.56 -20.65 1.99
C ALA A 134 7.84 -21.07 1.25
N ALA A 135 8.93 -21.32 1.99
CA ALA A 135 10.19 -21.82 1.44
C ALA A 135 10.11 -23.28 0.99
N HIS A 136 9.31 -24.12 1.68
CA HIS A 136 9.24 -25.55 1.40
C HIS A 136 8.22 -25.91 0.31
N PHE A 137 7.17 -25.12 0.15
CA PHE A 137 6.06 -25.37 -0.78
C PHE A 137 6.09 -24.50 -2.05
N ASP A 138 7.21 -23.79 -2.27
CA ASP A 138 7.47 -22.95 -3.44
C ASP A 138 6.24 -22.13 -3.86
N ILE A 139 5.76 -21.29 -2.92
CA ILE A 139 4.59 -20.43 -3.15
C ILE A 139 4.93 -19.47 -4.30
N LYS A 140 4.47 -19.82 -5.50
CA LYS A 140 4.72 -19.05 -6.71
C LYS A 140 4.06 -17.69 -6.59
N LEU A 141 4.81 -16.64 -6.93
CA LEU A 141 4.27 -15.30 -7.11
C LEU A 141 3.21 -15.37 -8.22
N GLN A 142 1.96 -15.04 -7.88
CA GLN A 142 0.88 -15.06 -8.85
C GLN A 142 1.13 -13.94 -9.87
N GLN A 143 1.47 -14.32 -11.11
CA GLN A 143 1.64 -13.36 -12.19
C GLN A 143 0.26 -12.76 -12.50
N LYS A 144 0.12 -11.43 -12.41
CA LYS A 144 -1.16 -10.77 -12.72
C LYS A 144 -1.51 -11.04 -14.18
N GLU A 145 -2.74 -11.45 -14.46
CA GLU A 145 -3.23 -11.74 -15.83
C GLU A 145 -2.98 -10.58 -16.82
N GLY A 146 -3.01 -9.33 -16.34
CA GLY A 146 -2.68 -8.15 -17.16
C GLY A 146 -1.22 -8.06 -17.59
N VAL A 147 -0.28 -8.59 -16.81
CA VAL A 147 1.15 -8.67 -17.20
C VAL A 147 1.37 -9.78 -18.20
N ALA A 148 0.74 -10.94 -18.00
CA ALA A 148 0.76 -12.03 -18.98
C ALA A 148 0.15 -11.58 -20.33
N SER A 149 -0.98 -10.87 -20.29
CA SER A 149 -1.61 -10.28 -21.48
C SER A 149 -0.74 -9.23 -22.17
N ALA A 150 -0.05 -8.37 -21.41
CA ALA A 150 0.87 -7.39 -21.98
C ALA A 150 2.12 -8.04 -22.60
N GLU A 151 2.69 -9.06 -21.94
CA GLU A 151 3.80 -9.86 -22.47
C GLU A 151 3.38 -10.62 -23.74
N ASP A 152 2.18 -11.20 -23.76
CA ASP A 152 1.62 -11.87 -24.94
C ASP A 152 1.39 -10.89 -26.09
N VAL A 153 0.93 -9.67 -25.81
CA VAL A 153 0.79 -8.60 -26.81
C VAL A 153 2.17 -8.18 -27.34
N LEU A 154 3.15 -7.91 -26.47
CA LEU A 154 4.51 -7.53 -26.88
C LEU A 154 5.17 -8.62 -27.73
N LYS A 155 4.99 -9.89 -27.35
CA LYS A 155 5.47 -11.06 -28.08
C LYS A 155 4.76 -11.24 -29.41
N LYS A 156 3.45 -10.96 -29.48
CA LYS A 156 2.65 -10.99 -30.71
C LYS A 156 3.08 -9.92 -31.72
N TYR A 157 3.55 -8.76 -31.24
CA TYR A 157 4.01 -7.67 -32.10
C TYR A 157 5.53 -7.65 -32.33
N ASN A 158 6.28 -8.66 -31.85
CA ASN A 158 7.74 -8.74 -31.97
C ASN A 158 8.47 -7.46 -31.53
N ILE A 159 7.91 -6.72 -30.58
CA ILE A 159 8.54 -5.53 -30.02
C ILE A 159 9.58 -6.03 -29.01
N SER A 160 10.77 -6.38 -29.52
CA SER A 160 11.95 -6.53 -28.67
C SER A 160 12.25 -5.17 -28.06
N GLY A 161 12.65 -5.14 -26.79
CA GLY A 161 12.83 -3.91 -26.01
C GLY A 161 13.78 -2.85 -26.60
N GLN A 162 14.43 -3.11 -27.74
CA GLN A 162 15.21 -2.12 -28.49
C GLN A 162 14.35 -1.04 -29.17
N ASN A 163 13.22 -1.39 -29.79
CA ASN A 163 12.39 -0.39 -30.49
C ASN A 163 11.78 0.65 -29.52
N ALA A 164 11.50 0.24 -28.28
CA ALA A 164 11.01 1.15 -27.24
C ALA A 164 12.12 2.09 -26.72
N VAL A 165 13.38 1.69 -26.80
CA VAL A 165 14.53 2.54 -26.43
C VAL A 165 14.83 3.55 -27.54
N ASP A 166 14.60 3.18 -28.80
CA ASP A 166 14.80 4.06 -29.95
C ASP A 166 13.68 5.13 -30.05
N GLU A 167 12.42 4.78 -29.76
CA GLU A 167 11.31 5.76 -29.67
C GLU A 167 11.53 6.78 -28.54
N ILE A 168 12.10 6.37 -27.39
CA ILE A 168 12.41 7.27 -26.28
C ILE A 168 13.52 8.26 -26.66
N LYS A 169 14.49 7.85 -27.49
CA LYS A 169 15.54 8.75 -28.00
C LYS A 169 15.01 9.76 -29.01
N GLU A 170 14.07 9.37 -29.88
CA GLU A 170 13.46 10.30 -30.84
C GLU A 170 12.54 11.33 -30.15
N GLU A 171 11.88 10.97 -29.04
CA GLU A 171 11.11 11.93 -28.23
C GLU A 171 12.01 12.87 -27.41
N GLU A 172 13.19 12.44 -26.93
CA GLU A 172 14.15 13.35 -26.29
C GLU A 172 14.78 14.35 -27.29
N ASP A 173 15.09 13.92 -28.51
CA ASP A 173 15.69 14.77 -29.56
C ASP A 173 14.71 15.77 -30.20
N THR A 174 13.39 15.63 -29.96
CA THR A 174 12.37 16.54 -30.49
C THR A 174 11.87 17.58 -29.48
N VAL A 175 12.38 17.54 -28.24
CA VAL A 175 11.98 18.42 -27.14
C VAL A 175 13.10 19.43 -26.75
N GLU A 176 14.22 19.48 -27.49
CA GLU A 176 15.18 20.60 -27.43
C GLU A 176 14.73 21.84 -28.23
#